data_AF-A0A821W6T7-F1
#
_entry.id   AF-A0A821W6T7-F1
#
_cell.length_a   1.000
_cell.length_b   1.000
_cell.length_c   1.000
_cell.angle_alpha   90.00
_cell.angle_beta   90.00
_cell.angle_gamma   90.00
#
_symmetry.space_group_name_H-M   'P 1'
#
loop_
_entity.id
_entity.type
_entity.pdbx_description
1 polymer ?
#
loop_
_entity_poly.entity_id
_entity_poly.type
_entity_poly.pdbx_seq_one_letter_code
_entity_poly.pdbx_strand_id
1 'polypeptide(L)'
;MSMLFNCGVCCMLLSIWAVVQLVVMGIFFKMEVVAFIEEAEPDHHGYEDFEDFMKQTEQNYSLIAMNCWIGAVIYLFMIGVSYLCIVKARARDKAAAENAQDDDAFCKDLAKSKKS
;
A
#
# COMPACT_ATOMS: atom_id res chain seq x y z
N MET A 1 -1.94 -11.63 23.53
CA MET A 1 -2.11 -11.65 22.06
C MET A 1 -3.03 -10.53 21.53
N SER A 2 -3.39 -9.53 22.34
CA SER A 2 -4.28 -8.43 21.95
C SER A 2 -3.55 -7.20 21.38
N MET A 3 -2.27 -6.97 21.72
CA MET A 3 -1.52 -5.80 21.22
C MET A 3 -1.10 -5.95 19.74
N LEU A 4 -0.85 -7.18 19.25
CA LEU A 4 -0.46 -7.43 17.86
C LEU A 4 -1.60 -7.20 16.86
N PHE A 5 -2.85 -7.54 17.22
CA PHE A 5 -4.02 -7.31 16.38
C PHE A 5 -4.31 -5.81 16.19
N ASN A 6 -4.19 -5.01 17.25
CA ASN A 6 -4.38 -3.55 17.18
C ASN A 6 -3.29 -2.88 16.32
N CYS A 7 -2.05 -3.36 16.40
CA CYS A 7 -0.94 -2.85 15.58
C CYS A 7 -1.15 -3.17 14.09
N GLY A 8 -1.51 -4.42 13.76
CA GLY A 8 -1.75 -4.84 12.37
C GLY A 8 -2.91 -4.10 11.69
N VAL A 9 -4.02 -3.86 12.41
CA VAL A 9 -5.17 -3.11 11.89
C VAL A 9 -4.81 -1.63 11.71
N CYS A 10 -4.10 -1.03 12.66
CA CYS A 10 -3.63 0.35 12.57
C CYS A 10 -2.74 0.56 11.34
N CYS A 11 -1.73 -0.31 11.13
CA CYS A 11 -0.85 -0.21 9.97
C CYS A 11 -1.62 -0.36 8.64
N MET A 12 -2.61 -1.25 8.58
CA MET A 12 -3.44 -1.43 7.38
C MET A 12 -4.28 -0.18 7.07
N LEU A 13 -4.87 0.45 8.09
CA LEU A 13 -5.65 1.69 7.93
C LEU A 13 -4.78 2.86 7.47
N LEU A 14 -3.59 3.02 8.04
CA LEU A 14 -2.64 4.06 7.62
C LEU A 14 -2.17 3.86 6.18
N SER A 15 -1.93 2.62 5.74
CA SER A 15 -1.59 2.34 4.34
C SER A 15 -2.72 2.68 3.38
N ILE A 16 -3.98 2.36 3.73
CA ILE A 16 -5.14 2.71 2.90
C ILE A 16 -5.28 4.24 2.82
N TRP A 17 -5.15 4.93 3.95
CA TRP A 17 -5.20 6.38 4.01
C TRP A 17 -4.13 7.04 3.14
N ALA A 18 -2.89 6.57 3.20
CA ALA A 18 -1.79 7.10 2.40
C ALA A 18 -2.05 6.96 0.89
N VAL A 19 -2.61 5.84 0.44
CA VAL A 19 -2.99 5.66 -0.98
C VAL A 19 -4.07 6.64 -1.39
N VAL A 20 -5.12 6.80 -0.57
CA VAL A 20 -6.21 7.75 -0.87
C VAL A 20 -5.68 9.18 -0.94
N GLN A 21 -4.85 9.58 0.01
CA GLN A 21 -4.27 10.92 0.05
C GLN A 21 -3.39 11.19 -1.18
N LEU A 22 -2.52 10.25 -1.58
CA LEU A 22 -1.67 10.41 -2.77
C LEU A 22 -2.48 10.52 -4.06
N VAL A 23 -3.58 9.75 -4.21
CA VAL A 23 -4.45 9.83 -5.38
C VAL A 23 -5.19 11.16 -5.41
N VAL A 24 -5.74 11.62 -4.29
CA VAL A 24 -6.43 12.92 -4.19
C VAL A 24 -5.47 14.06 -4.50
N MET A 25 -4.26 14.04 -3.94
CA MET A 25 -3.22 15.03 -4.25
C MET A 25 -2.85 15.00 -5.73
N GLY A 26 -2.61 13.83 -6.31
CA GLY A 26 -2.29 13.70 -7.73
C GLY A 26 -3.37 14.27 -8.66
N ILE A 27 -4.65 14.17 -8.27
CA ILE A 27 -5.76 14.79 -9.00
C ILE A 27 -5.76 16.31 -8.84
N PHE A 28 -5.55 16.82 -7.62
CA PHE A 28 -5.51 18.25 -7.35
C PHE A 28 -4.33 18.96 -8.00
N PHE A 29 -3.13 18.36 -8.00
CA PHE A 29 -1.98 18.91 -8.72
C PHE A 29 -2.20 18.91 -10.24
N LYS A 30 -2.91 17.91 -10.79
CA LYS A 30 -3.28 17.87 -12.22
C LYS A 30 -4.36 18.89 -12.61
N MET A 31 -5.07 19.46 -11.63
CA MET A 31 -6.03 20.56 -11.83
C MET A 31 -5.43 21.93 -11.46
N GLU A 32 -4.13 22.01 -11.14
CA GLU A 32 -3.43 23.27 -10.83
C GLU A 32 -4.14 24.10 -9.76
N VAL A 33 -4.62 23.43 -8.70
CA VAL A 33 -5.42 24.07 -7.66
C VAL A 33 -4.57 25.03 -6.82
N VAL A 34 -4.99 26.29 -6.74
CA VAL A 34 -4.31 27.40 -6.02
C VAL A 34 -3.94 27.06 -4.57
N ALA A 35 -4.64 26.14 -3.93
CA ALA A 35 -4.33 25.69 -2.57
C ALA A 35 -2.93 25.04 -2.42
N PHE A 36 -2.30 24.59 -3.52
CA PHE A 36 -0.98 23.97 -3.52
C PHE A 36 0.09 24.84 -4.21
N ILE A 37 -0.15 26.15 -4.33
CA ILE A 37 0.77 27.03 -5.07
C ILE A 37 2.13 27.14 -4.37
N GLU A 38 2.16 27.08 -3.04
CA GLU A 38 3.39 27.10 -2.24
C GLU A 38 4.26 25.86 -2.46
N GLU A 39 3.67 24.73 -2.86
CA GLU A 39 4.40 23.51 -3.18
C GLU A 39 4.92 23.52 -4.64
N ALA A 40 4.24 24.24 -5.53
CA ALA A 40 4.57 24.32 -6.95
C ALA A 40 5.41 25.56 -7.31
N GLU A 41 5.59 26.52 -6.39
CA GLU A 41 6.31 27.74 -6.70
C GLU A 41 7.77 27.45 -7.05
N PRO A 42 8.31 28.07 -8.11
CA PRO A 42 9.73 27.99 -8.40
C PRO A 42 10.55 28.69 -7.32
N ASP A 43 11.75 28.17 -7.07
CA ASP A 43 12.71 28.75 -6.14
C ASP A 43 12.91 30.26 -6.40
N HIS A 44 13.08 31.06 -5.35
CA HIS A 44 13.15 32.53 -5.43
C HIS A 44 14.27 33.10 -6.32
N HIS A 45 15.17 32.26 -6.83
CA HIS A 45 16.24 32.61 -7.77
C HIS A 45 16.01 32.09 -9.20
N GLY A 46 14.87 31.43 -9.47
CA GLY A 46 14.61 30.66 -10.69
C GLY A 46 13.86 31.38 -11.80
N TYR A 47 13.35 32.60 -11.59
CA TYR A 47 12.52 33.31 -12.57
C TYR A 47 12.94 34.79 -12.71
N GLU A 48 12.97 35.28 -13.95
CA GLU A 48 13.33 36.68 -14.25
C GLU A 48 12.10 37.60 -14.38
N ASP A 49 10.96 37.03 -14.81
CA ASP A 49 9.71 37.74 -15.07
C ASP A 49 8.49 36.96 -14.57
N PHE A 50 7.35 37.64 -14.42
CA PHE A 50 6.08 37.03 -13.99
C PHE A 50 5.58 35.93 -14.94
N GLU A 51 5.82 36.09 -16.24
CA GLU A 51 5.40 35.10 -17.24
C GLU A 51 6.22 33.81 -17.12
N ASP A 52 7.51 33.94 -16.78
CA ASP A 52 8.41 32.80 -16.56
C ASP A 52 8.10 32.09 -15.23
N PHE A 53 7.72 32.85 -14.19
CA PHE A 53 7.19 32.31 -12.94
C PHE A 53 5.95 31.44 -13.17
N MET A 54 4.96 31.95 -13.93
CA MET A 54 3.73 31.21 -14.22
C MET A 54 4.02 29.91 -14.97
N LYS A 55 4.91 29.96 -15.97
CA LYS A 55 5.25 28.79 -16.79
C LYS A 55 6.02 27.73 -16.00
N GLN A 56 6.97 28.12 -15.15
CA GLN A 56 7.65 27.18 -14.26
C GLN A 56 6.72 26.59 -13.22
N THR A 57 5.81 27.39 -12.66
CA THR A 57 4.82 26.91 -11.68
C THR A 57 3.92 25.83 -12.30
N GLU A 58 3.40 26.05 -13.52
CA GLU A 58 2.61 25.06 -14.27
C GLU A 58 3.39 23.76 -14.50
N GLN A 59 4.66 23.87 -14.87
CA GLN A 59 5.54 22.71 -15.04
C GLN A 59 5.75 21.95 -13.72
N ASN A 60 5.96 22.66 -12.62
CA ASN A 60 6.12 22.08 -11.29
C ASN A 60 4.86 21.34 -10.84
N TYR A 61 3.66 21.90 -11.07
CA TYR A 61 2.39 21.21 -10.83
C TYR A 61 2.34 19.85 -11.53
N SER A 62 2.71 19.80 -12.82
CA SER A 62 2.75 18.56 -13.60
C SER A 62 3.79 17.56 -13.05
N LEU A 63 4.98 18.04 -12.67
CA LEU A 63 6.04 17.19 -12.10
C LEU A 63 5.62 16.59 -10.75
N ILE A 64 5.04 17.40 -9.86
CA ILE A 64 4.55 16.95 -8.55
C ILE A 64 3.40 15.96 -8.74
N ALA A 65 2.45 16.26 -9.63
CA ALA A 65 1.36 15.34 -9.97
C ALA A 65 1.89 13.98 -10.42
N MET A 66 2.88 13.95 -11.32
CA MET A 66 3.50 12.70 -11.79
C MET A 66 4.14 11.92 -10.64
N ASN A 67 4.85 12.59 -9.72
CA ASN A 67 5.44 11.94 -8.56
C ASN A 67 4.38 11.32 -7.64
N CYS A 68 3.26 12.03 -7.40
CA CYS A 68 2.12 11.49 -6.64
C CYS A 68 1.51 10.25 -7.32
N TRP A 69 1.34 10.29 -8.65
CA TRP A 69 0.82 9.15 -9.42
C TRP A 69 1.75 7.93 -9.38
N ILE A 70 3.05 8.13 -9.56
CA ILE A 70 4.05 7.07 -9.46
C ILE A 70 4.04 6.47 -8.04
N GLY A 71 4.01 7.33 -7.01
CA GLY A 71 3.90 6.91 -5.62
C GLY A 71 2.65 6.05 -5.38
N ALA A 72 1.48 6.51 -5.84
CA ALA A 72 0.23 5.77 -5.72
C ALA A 72 0.31 4.38 -6.36
N VAL A 73 0.89 4.27 -7.57
CA VAL A 73 1.08 2.97 -8.25
C VAL A 73 2.01 2.05 -7.47
N ILE A 74 3.13 2.56 -6.92
CA ILE A 74 4.06 1.76 -6.11
C ILE A 74 3.36 1.23 -4.84
N TYR A 75 2.60 2.07 -4.14
CA TYR A 75 1.86 1.62 -2.95
C TYR A 75 0.77 0.60 -3.29
N LEU A 76 0.03 0.79 -4.39
CA LEU A 76 -0.94 -0.20 -4.88
C LEU A 76 -0.28 -1.54 -5.21
N PHE A 77 0.89 -1.50 -5.87
CA PHE A 77 1.65 -2.71 -6.16
C PHE A 77 2.11 -3.43 -4.89
N MET A 78 2.66 -2.70 -3.90
CA MET A 78 3.07 -3.27 -2.61
C MET A 78 1.91 -3.87 -1.84
N ILE A 79 0.74 -3.22 -1.84
CA ILE A 79 -0.50 -3.79 -1.27
C ILE A 79 -0.89 -5.06 -2.00
N GLY A 80 -0.83 -5.09 -3.34
CA GLY A 80 -1.12 -6.28 -4.14
C GLY A 80 -0.19 -7.46 -3.80
N VAL A 81 1.12 -7.22 -3.75
CA VAL A 81 2.11 -8.23 -3.36
C VAL A 81 1.87 -8.72 -1.93
N SER A 82 1.67 -7.80 -0.98
CA SER A 82 1.39 -8.13 0.42
C SER A 82 0.11 -8.95 0.56
N TYR A 83 -0.96 -8.58 -0.15
CA TYR A 83 -2.21 -9.33 -0.18
C TYR A 83 -2.03 -10.74 -0.74
N LEU A 84 -1.31 -10.89 -1.86
CA LEU A 84 -0.99 -12.20 -2.42
C LEU A 84 -0.16 -13.07 -1.45
N CYS A 85 0.80 -12.47 -0.75
CA CYS A 85 1.57 -13.14 0.30
C CYS A 85 0.69 -13.58 1.47
N ILE A 86 -0.24 -12.74 1.93
CA ILE A 86 -1.20 -13.07 3.00
C ILE A 86 -2.12 -14.21 2.56
N VAL A 87 -2.67 -14.16 1.34
CA VAL A 87 -3.55 -15.22 0.82
C VAL A 87 -2.80 -16.54 0.67
N LYS A 88 -1.57 -16.51 0.11
CA LYS A 88 -0.74 -17.71 0.01
C LYS A 88 -0.32 -18.25 1.38
N ALA A 89 0.03 -17.37 2.32
CA ALA A 89 0.33 -17.77 3.70
C ALA A 89 -0.87 -18.47 4.34
N ARG A 90 -2.06 -17.87 4.25
CA ARG A 90 -3.30 -18.49 4.73
C ARG A 90 -3.62 -19.82 4.04
N ALA A 91 -3.30 -19.99 2.76
CA ALA A 91 -3.47 -21.25 2.05
C ALA A 91 -2.48 -22.32 2.56
N ARG A 92 -1.21 -21.95 2.81
CA ARG A 92 -0.21 -22.83 3.42
C ARG A 92 -0.59 -23.23 4.85
N ASP A 93 -1.11 -22.29 5.65
CA ASP A 93 -1.55 -22.56 7.02
C ASP A 93 -2.72 -23.56 7.06
N LYS A 94 -3.66 -23.45 6.11
CA LYS A 94 -4.76 -24.41 5.95
C LYS A 94 -4.26 -25.80 5.53
N ALA A 95 -3.36 -25.87 4.56
CA ALA A 95 -2.77 -27.14 4.11
C ALA A 95 -1.97 -27.82 5.25
N ALA A 96 -1.25 -27.04 6.06
CA ALA A 96 -0.53 -27.57 7.22
C ALA A 96 -1.49 -28.10 8.31
N ALA A 97 -2.64 -27.45 8.51
CA ALA A 97 -3.66 -27.91 9.45
C ALA A 97 -4.34 -29.21 8.99
N GLU A 98 -4.59 -29.36 7.68
CA GLU A 98 -5.15 -30.58 7.09
C GLU A 98 -4.19 -31.78 7.24
N ASN A 99 -2.91 -31.60 6.91
CA ASN A 99 -1.89 -32.65 7.08
C ASN A 99 -1.76 -33.10 8.54
N ALA A 100 -1.82 -32.16 9.49
CA ALA A 100 -1.78 -32.49 10.92
C ALA A 100 -2.99 -33.32 11.37
N GLN A 101 -4.18 -33.08 10.80
CA GLN A 101 -5.36 -33.89 11.11
C GLN A 101 -5.29 -35.29 10.50
N ASP A 102 -4.72 -35.44 9.31
CA ASP A 102 -4.55 -36.75 8.66
C ASP A 102 -3.56 -37.62 9.43
N ASP A 103 -2.43 -37.05 9.85
CA ASP A 103 -1.44 -37.74 10.71
C ASP A 103 -2.07 -38.23 12.03
N ASP A 104 -2.91 -37.41 12.66
CA ASP A 104 -3.63 -37.77 13.88
C ASP A 104 -4.66 -38.90 13.66
N ALA A 105 -5.33 -38.91 12.50
CA ALA A 105 -6.27 -39.95 12.12
C ALA A 105 -5.55 -41.29 11.87
N PHE A 106 -4.47 -41.25 11.08
CA PHE A 106 -3.61 -42.40 10.78
C PHE A 106 -3.02 -43.03 12.07
N CYS A 107 -2.55 -42.20 13.01
CA CYS A 107 -2.03 -42.68 14.29
C CYS A 107 -3.08 -43.42 15.13
N LYS A 108 -4.34 -42.97 15.11
CA LYS A 108 -5.43 -43.63 15.86
C LYS A 108 -5.78 -45.00 15.28
N ASP A 109 -5.79 -45.14 13.96
CA ASP A 109 -6.10 -46.41 13.31
C ASP A 109 -5.02 -47.48 13.56
N LEU A 110 -3.74 -47.09 13.52
CA LEU A 110 -2.63 -47.96 13.93
C LEU A 110 -2.77 -48.44 15.38
N ALA A 111 -3.12 -47.54 16.31
CA ALA A 111 -3.32 -47.89 17.71
C ALA A 111 -4.49 -48.86 17.92
N LYS A 112 -5.55 -48.72 17.13
CA LYS A 112 -6.72 -49.62 17.16
C LYS A 112 -6.37 -51.00 16.59
N SER A 113 -5.64 -51.06 15.48
CA SER A 113 -5.19 -52.31 14.87
C SER A 113 -4.25 -53.10 15.77
N LYS A 114 -3.42 -52.44 16.58
CA LYS A 114 -2.50 -53.11 17.53
C LYS A 114 -3.20 -53.66 18.78
N LYS A 115 -4.42 -53.19 19.05
CA LYS A 115 -5.23 -53.59 20.21
C LYS A 115 -6.22 -54.72 19.89
N SER A 116 -6.39 -55.04 18.60
CA SER A 116 -7.12 -56.20 18.09
C SER A 116 -6.18 -57.38 17.88
#